data_AF-A0A359DDM8-F1
#
_entry.id   AF-A0A359DDM8-F1
#
_cell.length_a   1.000
_cell.length_b   1.000
_cell.length_c   1.000
_cell.angle_alpha   90.00
_cell.angle_beta   90.00
_cell.angle_gamma   90.00
#
_symmetry.space_group_name_H-M   'P 1'
#
loop_
_entity.id
_entity.type
_entity.pdbx_description
1 polymer ?
#
loop_
_entity_poly.entity_id
_entity_poly.type
_entity_poly.pdbx_seq_one_letter_code
_entity_poly.pdbx_strand_id
1 'polypeptide(L)'
;MNLSEANLEELLDALHDGVYITDADGVTLKVNRAYERLTGLRGVDLVGRPMQELVRDGVLSESVSLRVLKEGKALSMMQRVSQGNRLLVSGTPILAADGSVRYVVSTVRDMTELLRMKHERDELQQLKQLRSSTARLHAGQRDALLNDSPVADQVASGRVFAQARQVARSDVKVLLQGETGVGKTLIAQYIHTASARAQQPFLALNCGALPEHLIEAELFGYVPGAFTGAGSKGKRGLLELAHQGTVFLDEVGDLPLAVQVKLLKVIEESRFIPVGGLELKEVDVRIITATHHDLPQRVAEGRFRADLYYRL
;
A
#
# COMPACT_ATOMS: atom_id res chain seq x y z
N MET A 1 44.35 3.80 -32.75
CA MET A 1 44.46 4.27 -31.35
C MET A 1 44.54 3.01 -30.50
N ASN A 2 45.74 2.61 -30.06
CA ASN A 2 45.89 1.40 -29.24
C ASN A 2 45.58 1.77 -27.79
N LEU A 3 44.46 1.27 -27.28
CA LEU A 3 44.11 1.37 -25.86
C LEU A 3 45.08 0.46 -25.08
N SER A 4 45.86 1.03 -24.17
CA SER A 4 46.62 0.26 -23.18
C SER A 4 45.67 -0.30 -22.11
N GLU A 5 46.13 -1.27 -21.31
CA GLU A 5 45.34 -1.80 -20.18
C GLU A 5 44.94 -0.70 -19.18
N ALA A 6 45.84 0.26 -18.92
CA ALA A 6 45.53 1.41 -18.06
C ALA A 6 44.35 2.25 -18.60
N ASN A 7 44.26 2.42 -19.93
CA ASN A 7 43.17 3.16 -20.55
C ASN A 7 41.83 2.40 -20.47
N LEU A 8 41.86 1.06 -20.42
CA LEU A 8 40.63 0.26 -20.30
C LEU A 8 39.97 0.43 -18.93
N GLU A 9 40.77 0.47 -17.86
CA GLU A 9 40.27 0.66 -16.50
C GLU A 9 39.62 2.04 -16.32
N GLU A 10 40.26 3.09 -16.79
CA GLU A 10 39.70 4.45 -16.77
C GLU A 10 38.37 4.55 -17.55
N LEU A 11 38.28 3.89 -18.71
CA LEU A 11 37.06 3.86 -19.52
C LEU A 11 35.92 3.11 -18.82
N LEU A 12 36.21 1.98 -18.17
CA LEU A 12 35.21 1.21 -17.43
C LEU A 12 34.73 1.98 -16.19
N ASP A 13 35.63 2.68 -15.49
CA ASP A 13 35.30 3.48 -14.31
C ASP A 13 34.53 4.78 -14.64
N ALA A 14 34.65 5.28 -15.87
CA ALA A 14 33.85 6.40 -16.35
C ALA A 14 32.37 6.04 -16.57
N LEU A 15 32.02 4.75 -16.63
CA LEU A 15 30.63 4.31 -16.79
C LEU A 15 29.85 4.48 -15.49
N HIS A 16 28.63 5.01 -15.61
CA HIS A 16 27.70 5.12 -14.48
C HIS A 16 27.13 3.76 -14.05
N ASP A 17 26.91 2.87 -15.01
CA ASP A 17 26.44 1.51 -14.76
C ASP A 17 27.59 0.66 -14.20
N GLY A 18 27.25 -0.26 -13.30
CA GLY A 18 28.19 -1.27 -12.86
C GLY A 18 28.56 -2.19 -14.02
N VAL A 19 29.85 -2.50 -14.16
CA VAL A 19 30.35 -3.46 -15.14
C VAL A 19 30.98 -4.63 -14.40
N TYR A 20 30.65 -5.84 -14.84
CA TYR A 20 31.19 -7.09 -14.33
C TYR A 20 31.59 -7.99 -15.49
N ILE A 21 32.83 -8.49 -15.49
CA ILE A 21 33.37 -9.31 -16.56
C ILE A 21 33.82 -10.65 -16.01
N THR A 22 33.39 -11.74 -16.65
CA THR A 22 33.87 -13.10 -16.39
C THR A 22 34.50 -13.73 -17.62
N ASP A 23 35.35 -14.73 -17.41
CA ASP A 23 35.82 -15.62 -18.48
C ASP A 23 34.79 -16.70 -18.84
N ALA A 24 35.22 -17.64 -19.69
CA ALA A 24 34.45 -18.78 -20.18
C ALA A 24 34.08 -19.80 -19.07
N ASP A 25 34.87 -19.87 -18.00
CA ASP A 25 34.64 -20.76 -16.86
C ASP A 25 33.79 -20.10 -15.77
N GLY A 26 33.47 -18.82 -15.94
CA GLY A 26 32.71 -18.04 -14.98
C GLY A 26 33.56 -17.49 -13.83
N VAL A 27 34.88 -17.41 -14.01
CA VAL A 27 35.78 -16.75 -13.06
C VAL A 27 35.76 -15.24 -13.32
N THR A 28 35.72 -14.47 -12.24
CA THR A 28 35.66 -13.01 -12.29
C THR A 28 36.99 -12.43 -12.74
N LEU A 29 36.98 -11.67 -13.84
CA LEU A 29 38.16 -11.01 -14.37
C LEU A 29 38.26 -9.56 -13.90
N LYS A 30 37.14 -8.83 -13.94
CA LYS A 30 37.14 -7.39 -13.64
C LYS A 30 35.77 -6.92 -13.20
N VAL A 31 35.77 -5.94 -12.30
CA VAL A 31 34.62 -5.10 -11.99
C VAL A 31 35.07 -3.64 -12.01
N ASN A 32 34.15 -2.71 -12.30
CA ASN A 32 34.44 -1.28 -12.23
C ASN A 32 34.00 -0.69 -10.87
N ARG A 33 34.42 0.54 -10.59
CA ARG A 33 34.03 1.28 -9.37
C ARG A 33 32.53 1.48 -9.25
N ALA A 34 31.79 1.59 -10.35
CA ALA A 34 30.34 1.70 -10.29
C ALA A 34 29.71 0.43 -9.71
N TYR A 35 30.19 -0.76 -10.08
CA TYR A 35 29.71 -2.02 -9.51
C TYR A 35 29.97 -2.09 -7.99
N GLU A 36 31.16 -1.69 -7.54
CA GLU A 36 31.50 -1.65 -6.12
C GLU A 36 30.55 -0.72 -5.34
N ARG A 37 30.30 0.49 -5.87
CA ARG A 37 29.37 1.45 -5.26
C ARG A 37 27.93 0.92 -5.18
N LEU A 38 27.45 0.25 -6.23
CA LEU A 38 26.08 -0.26 -6.30
C LEU A 38 25.84 -1.48 -5.40
N THR A 39 26.87 -2.28 -5.17
CA THR A 39 26.77 -3.57 -4.46
C THR A 39 27.34 -3.54 -3.04
N GLY A 40 28.20 -2.57 -2.75
CA GLY A 40 28.99 -2.50 -1.51
C GLY A 40 30.13 -3.52 -1.46
N LEU A 41 30.35 -4.30 -2.52
CA LEU A 41 31.40 -5.30 -2.62
C LEU A 41 32.68 -4.65 -3.14
N ARG A 42 33.85 -5.09 -2.67
CA ARG A 42 35.13 -4.63 -3.20
C ARG A 42 35.60 -5.57 -4.30
N GLY A 43 36.07 -5.04 -5.40
CA GLY A 43 36.57 -5.79 -6.55
C GLY A 43 37.73 -6.72 -6.18
N VAL A 44 38.56 -6.32 -5.23
CA VAL A 44 39.66 -7.17 -4.69
C VAL A 44 39.16 -8.47 -4.06
N ASP A 45 37.92 -8.49 -3.55
CA ASP A 45 37.30 -9.68 -2.95
C ASP A 45 36.55 -10.53 -3.98
N LEU A 46 36.45 -10.06 -5.24
CA LEU A 46 35.68 -10.69 -6.32
C LEU A 46 36.56 -11.22 -7.44
N VAL A 47 37.59 -10.46 -7.85
CA VAL A 47 38.49 -10.83 -8.93
C VAL A 47 39.19 -12.16 -8.60
N GLY A 48 39.21 -13.07 -9.57
CA GLY A 48 39.74 -14.43 -9.42
C GLY A 48 38.77 -15.43 -8.78
N ARG A 49 37.60 -15.00 -8.30
CA ARG A 49 36.60 -15.91 -7.72
C ARG A 49 35.62 -16.45 -8.77
N PRO A 50 35.25 -17.75 -8.71
CA PRO A 50 34.17 -18.32 -9.53
C PRO A 50 32.79 -17.78 -9.13
N MET A 51 31.96 -17.45 -10.13
CA MET A 51 30.59 -16.98 -9.88
C MET A 51 29.73 -18.00 -9.14
N GLN A 52 29.99 -19.30 -9.30
CA GLN A 52 29.28 -20.38 -8.62
C GLN A 52 29.50 -20.31 -7.10
N GLU A 53 30.68 -19.90 -6.65
CA GLU A 53 30.96 -19.69 -5.22
C GLU A 53 30.24 -18.46 -4.68
N LEU A 54 30.27 -17.35 -5.41
CA LEU A 54 29.57 -16.12 -5.00
C LEU A 54 28.07 -16.34 -4.83
N VAL A 55 27.46 -17.18 -5.67
CA VAL A 55 26.05 -17.58 -5.51
C VAL A 55 25.87 -18.51 -4.31
N ARG A 56 26.75 -19.49 -4.13
CA ARG A 56 26.69 -20.46 -3.01
C ARG A 56 26.86 -19.79 -1.65
N ASP A 57 27.76 -18.82 -1.55
CA ASP A 57 28.04 -18.04 -0.34
C ASP A 57 26.94 -17.01 -0.05
N GLY A 58 25.92 -16.91 -0.91
CA GLY A 58 24.80 -15.98 -0.75
C GLY A 58 25.17 -14.51 -1.01
N VAL A 59 26.34 -14.24 -1.58
CA VAL A 59 26.73 -12.89 -2.03
C VAL A 59 25.76 -12.42 -3.12
N LEU A 60 25.40 -13.33 -4.02
CA LEU A 60 24.44 -13.10 -5.11
C LEU A 60 23.31 -14.14 -5.04
N SER A 61 22.07 -13.72 -5.25
CA SER A 61 20.93 -14.65 -5.29
C SER A 61 20.96 -15.60 -6.49
N GLU A 62 21.50 -15.10 -7.61
CA GLU A 62 21.66 -15.81 -8.87
C GLU A 62 22.73 -15.07 -9.70
N SER A 63 23.22 -15.66 -10.79
CA SER A 63 24.24 -15.05 -11.66
C SER A 63 23.79 -15.01 -13.12
N VAL A 64 23.73 -13.80 -13.66
CA VAL A 64 23.52 -13.58 -15.10
C VAL A 64 24.65 -14.17 -15.93
N SER A 65 25.91 -14.01 -15.48
CA SER A 65 27.06 -14.56 -16.20
C SER A 65 26.94 -16.08 -16.38
N LEU A 66 26.52 -16.81 -15.34
CA LEU A 66 26.34 -18.27 -15.42
C LEU A 66 25.22 -18.66 -16.39
N ARG A 67 24.12 -17.91 -16.42
CA ARG A 67 23.04 -18.16 -17.38
C ARG A 67 23.47 -17.87 -18.82
N VAL A 68 24.21 -16.78 -19.05
CA VAL A 68 24.73 -16.43 -20.37
C VAL A 68 25.73 -17.48 -20.85
N LEU A 69 26.63 -17.96 -19.99
CA LEU A 69 27.57 -19.04 -20.33
C LEU A 69 26.84 -20.34 -20.71
N LYS A 70 25.74 -20.66 -20.01
CA LYS A 70 24.93 -21.85 -20.29
C LYS A 70 24.12 -21.74 -21.58
N GLU A 71 23.52 -20.58 -21.84
CA GLU A 71 22.59 -20.38 -22.97
C GLU A 71 23.30 -19.89 -24.24
N GLY A 72 24.50 -19.32 -24.12
CA GLY A 72 25.26 -18.74 -25.22
C GLY A 72 24.63 -17.47 -25.81
N LYS A 73 23.69 -16.83 -25.11
CA LYS A 73 22.91 -15.68 -25.61
C LYS A 73 22.82 -14.58 -24.56
N ALA A 74 22.64 -13.35 -25.01
CA ALA A 74 22.43 -12.20 -24.13
C ALA A 74 21.09 -12.28 -23.40
N LEU A 75 21.07 -11.92 -22.12
CA LEU A 75 19.86 -11.92 -21.30
C LEU A 75 19.91 -10.85 -20.20
N SER A 76 18.74 -10.43 -19.74
CA SER A 76 18.56 -9.48 -18.65
C SER A 76 17.66 -10.07 -17.58
N MET A 77 18.04 -9.94 -16.31
CA MET A 77 17.23 -10.40 -15.19
C MET A 77 17.48 -9.60 -13.91
N MET A 78 16.55 -9.72 -12.97
CA MET A 78 16.70 -9.15 -11.64
C MET A 78 17.54 -10.07 -10.76
N GLN A 79 18.56 -9.50 -10.13
CA GLN A 79 19.46 -10.15 -9.20
C GLN A 79 19.43 -9.42 -7.86
N ARG A 80 19.54 -10.15 -6.75
CA ARG A 80 19.72 -9.55 -5.42
C ARG A 80 21.13 -9.80 -4.93
N VAL A 81 21.68 -8.80 -4.23
CA VAL A 81 22.95 -8.91 -3.52
C VAL A 81 22.67 -9.07 -2.04
N SER A 82 23.60 -9.64 -1.27
CA SER A 82 23.50 -9.83 0.19
C SER A 82 23.09 -8.58 0.98
N GLN A 83 23.40 -7.37 0.49
CA GLN A 83 22.98 -6.09 1.09
C GLN A 83 21.53 -5.69 0.78
N GLY A 84 20.74 -6.52 0.10
CA GLY A 84 19.31 -6.31 -0.13
C GLY A 84 18.95 -5.52 -1.39
N ASN A 85 19.94 -4.90 -2.05
CA ASN A 85 19.72 -4.14 -3.29
C ASN A 85 19.17 -5.04 -4.41
N ARG A 86 18.22 -4.51 -5.18
CA ARG A 86 17.63 -5.17 -6.35
C ARG A 86 18.25 -4.61 -7.62
N LEU A 87 19.08 -5.42 -8.27
CA LEU A 87 19.85 -5.03 -9.44
C LEU A 87 19.21 -5.59 -10.71
N LEU A 88 19.06 -4.75 -11.73
CA LEU A 88 18.84 -5.21 -13.10
C LEU A 88 20.20 -5.48 -13.72
N VAL A 89 20.46 -6.74 -14.05
CA VAL A 89 21.73 -7.18 -14.61
C VAL A 89 21.49 -7.69 -16.03
N SER A 90 22.24 -7.17 -17.00
CA SER A 90 22.18 -7.57 -18.41
C SER A 90 23.52 -8.08 -18.87
N GLY A 91 23.60 -9.36 -19.21
CA GLY A 91 24.82 -10.02 -19.63
C GLY A 91 24.84 -10.24 -21.14
N THR A 92 25.98 -9.95 -21.77
CA THR A 92 26.23 -10.15 -23.19
C THR A 92 27.46 -11.04 -23.37
N PRO A 93 27.36 -12.18 -24.09
CA PRO A 93 28.52 -13.01 -24.38
C PRO A 93 29.40 -12.37 -25.45
N ILE A 94 30.70 -12.43 -25.25
CA ILE A 94 31.72 -12.11 -26.25
C ILE A 94 32.27 -13.44 -26.77
N LEU A 95 32.08 -13.70 -28.06
CA LEU A 95 32.41 -14.98 -28.67
C LEU A 95 33.85 -15.02 -29.21
N ALA A 96 34.47 -16.19 -29.16
CA ALA A 96 35.69 -16.50 -29.88
C ALA A 96 35.40 -16.82 -31.37
N ALA A 97 36.45 -16.99 -32.17
CA ALA A 97 36.33 -17.26 -33.61
C ALA A 97 35.65 -18.61 -33.92
N ASP A 98 35.68 -19.56 -32.98
CA ASP A 98 35.03 -20.87 -33.07
C ASP A 98 33.56 -20.85 -32.61
N GLY A 99 33.03 -19.69 -32.20
CA GLY A 99 31.67 -19.53 -31.69
C GLY A 99 31.50 -19.86 -30.21
N SER A 100 32.55 -20.27 -29.50
CA SER A 100 32.51 -20.47 -28.04
C SER A 100 32.47 -19.12 -27.29
N VAL A 101 31.87 -19.08 -26.11
CA VAL A 101 31.87 -17.88 -25.28
C VAL A 101 33.26 -17.69 -24.68
N ARG A 102 33.92 -16.56 -24.98
CA ARG A 102 35.22 -16.19 -24.43
C ARG A 102 35.09 -15.39 -23.15
N TYR A 103 34.16 -14.43 -23.13
CA TYR A 103 33.88 -13.59 -21.96
C TYR A 103 32.39 -13.34 -21.83
N VAL A 104 31.93 -13.01 -20.62
CA VAL A 104 30.62 -12.39 -20.42
C VAL A 104 30.81 -11.01 -19.82
N VAL A 105 30.25 -10.00 -20.49
CA VAL A 105 30.22 -8.63 -19.98
C VAL A 105 28.81 -8.34 -19.48
N SER A 106 28.69 -8.03 -18.20
CA SER A 106 27.42 -7.69 -17.57
C SER A 106 27.37 -6.22 -17.19
N THR A 107 26.27 -5.56 -17.53
CA THR A 107 25.91 -4.22 -17.04
C THR A 107 24.92 -4.33 -15.89
N VAL A 108 25.08 -3.49 -14.89
CA VAL A 108 24.39 -3.59 -13.60
C VAL A 108 23.80 -2.23 -13.23
N ARG A 109 22.49 -2.19 -13.00
CA ARG A 109 21.77 -0.99 -12.55
C ARG A 109 21.00 -1.28 -11.28
N ASP A 110 21.05 -0.35 -10.32
CA ASP A 110 20.23 -0.43 -9.11
C ASP A 110 18.81 0.07 -9.38
N MET A 111 17.84 -0.83 -9.18
CA MET A 111 16.41 -0.55 -9.37
C MET A 111 15.66 -0.46 -8.04
N THR A 112 16.36 -0.44 -6.90
CA THR A 112 15.74 -0.50 -5.57
C THR A 112 14.78 0.69 -5.33
N GLU A 113 15.29 1.91 -5.45
CA GLU A 113 14.48 3.13 -5.26
C GLU A 113 13.42 3.29 -6.35
N LEU A 114 13.75 2.96 -7.60
CA LEU A 114 12.82 3.10 -8.72
C LEU A 114 11.62 2.15 -8.60
N LEU A 115 11.85 0.89 -8.21
CA LEU A 115 10.78 -0.06 -7.96
C LEU A 115 9.93 0.35 -6.75
N ARG A 116 10.56 0.84 -5.68
CA ARG A 116 9.87 1.35 -4.50
C ARG A 116 8.95 2.54 -4.84
N MET A 117 9.48 3.55 -5.53
CA MET A 117 8.70 4.72 -5.96
C MET A 117 7.55 4.33 -6.89
N LYS A 118 7.75 3.35 -7.78
CA LYS A 118 6.69 2.86 -8.66
C LYS A 118 5.57 2.19 -7.84
N HIS A 119 5.92 1.33 -6.90
CA HIS A 119 4.94 0.70 -6.01
C HIS A 119 4.16 1.73 -5.19
N GLU A 120 4.86 2.66 -4.53
CA GLU A 120 4.23 3.74 -3.76
C GLU A 120 3.29 4.59 -4.63
N ARG A 121 3.69 4.91 -5.87
CA ARG A 121 2.85 5.66 -6.80
C ARG A 121 1.60 4.88 -7.22
N ASP A 122 1.75 3.60 -7.54
CA ASP A 122 0.64 2.77 -8.02
C ASP A 122 -0.39 2.56 -6.87
N GLU A 123 0.08 2.38 -5.63
CA GLU A 123 -0.78 2.37 -4.42
C GLU A 123 -1.51 3.70 -4.22
N LEU A 124 -0.79 4.83 -4.32
CA LEU A 124 -1.39 6.17 -4.21
C LEU A 124 -2.43 6.43 -5.31
N GLN A 125 -2.21 5.92 -6.52
CA GLN A 125 -3.16 6.04 -7.63
C GLN A 125 -4.42 5.22 -7.39
N GLN A 126 -4.29 3.97 -6.92
CA GLN A 126 -5.44 3.16 -6.52
C GLN A 126 -6.24 3.83 -5.40
N LEU A 127 -5.55 4.38 -4.38
CA LEU A 127 -6.19 5.16 -3.31
C LEU A 127 -6.97 6.37 -3.85
N LYS A 128 -6.38 7.13 -4.77
CA LYS A 128 -7.03 8.30 -5.37
C LYS A 128 -8.27 7.92 -6.19
N GLN A 129 -8.22 6.81 -6.91
CA GLN A 129 -9.37 6.31 -7.66
C GLN A 129 -10.52 5.95 -6.72
N LEU A 130 -10.24 5.24 -5.61
CA LEU A 130 -11.23 4.88 -4.58
C LEU A 130 -11.81 6.10 -3.84
N ARG A 131 -10.99 7.13 -3.60
CA ARG A 131 -11.44 8.40 -3.02
C ARG A 131 -12.31 9.21 -3.99
N SER A 132 -12.04 9.12 -5.28
CA SER A 132 -12.81 9.84 -6.30
C SER A 132 -14.17 9.19 -6.57
N SER A 133 -14.28 7.86 -6.46
CA SER A 133 -15.56 7.16 -6.58
C SER A 133 -16.47 7.42 -5.38
N THR A 134 -15.90 7.49 -4.16
CA THR A 134 -16.64 7.90 -2.95
C THR A 134 -17.05 9.38 -3.00
N ALA A 135 -16.14 10.30 -3.33
CA ALA A 135 -16.45 11.74 -3.38
C ALA A 135 -17.48 12.14 -4.46
N ARG A 136 -17.48 11.48 -5.63
CA ARG A 136 -18.44 11.78 -6.72
C ARG A 136 -19.87 11.34 -6.41
N LEU A 137 -20.07 10.39 -5.49
CA LEU A 137 -21.40 10.03 -5.00
C LEU A 137 -21.99 11.09 -4.05
N HIS A 138 -21.17 11.94 -3.44
CA HIS A 138 -21.61 12.82 -2.35
C HIS A 138 -21.95 14.26 -2.75
N ALA A 139 -21.46 14.78 -3.87
CA ALA A 139 -21.72 16.18 -4.26
C ALA A 139 -23.04 16.39 -5.02
N GLY A 140 -23.50 15.39 -5.80
CA GLY A 140 -24.69 15.52 -6.67
C GLY A 140 -26.03 15.11 -6.06
N GLN A 141 -26.03 14.48 -4.86
CA GLN A 141 -27.24 13.88 -4.27
C GLN A 141 -27.91 14.70 -3.16
N ARG A 142 -27.32 15.83 -2.74
CA ARG A 142 -27.86 16.69 -1.66
C ARG A 142 -29.28 17.20 -1.95
N ASP A 143 -29.58 17.54 -3.21
CA ASP A 143 -30.89 18.10 -3.58
C ASP A 143 -31.93 17.05 -4.00
N ALA A 144 -31.50 15.89 -4.50
CA ALA A 144 -32.41 14.84 -4.98
C ALA A 144 -33.03 14.01 -3.85
N LEU A 145 -32.28 13.73 -2.78
CA LEU A 145 -32.73 12.86 -1.68
C LEU A 145 -33.73 13.52 -0.73
N LEU A 146 -33.74 14.86 -0.66
CA LEU A 146 -34.63 15.61 0.22
C LEU A 146 -35.98 15.94 -0.43
N ASN A 147 -36.01 16.12 -1.76
CA ASN A 147 -37.19 16.63 -2.47
C ASN A 147 -37.95 15.55 -3.25
N ASP A 148 -37.32 14.43 -3.63
CA ASP A 148 -37.97 13.30 -4.28
C ASP A 148 -37.71 12.01 -3.50
N SER A 149 -38.55 11.71 -2.52
CA SER A 149 -38.60 10.37 -1.93
C SER A 149 -39.88 9.64 -2.36
N PRO A 150 -39.92 9.06 -3.57
CA PRO A 150 -41.01 8.17 -3.98
C PRO A 150 -41.02 6.82 -3.22
N VAL A 151 -40.11 6.60 -2.24
CA VAL A 151 -39.93 5.31 -1.52
C VAL A 151 -40.34 5.38 -0.04
N ALA A 152 -40.61 6.57 0.50
CA ALA A 152 -41.08 6.73 1.89
C ALA A 152 -42.55 6.28 2.11
N ASP A 153 -43.27 5.94 1.03
CA ASP A 153 -44.73 5.77 1.03
C ASP A 153 -45.21 4.31 1.25
N GLN A 154 -44.32 3.39 1.62
CA GLN A 154 -44.69 2.00 1.96
C GLN A 154 -44.55 1.69 3.45
N VAL A 155 -45.52 0.97 4.02
CA VAL A 155 -45.67 0.67 5.47
C VAL A 155 -44.42 0.03 6.11
N ALA A 156 -43.67 -0.78 5.36
CA ALA A 156 -42.45 -1.45 5.85
C ALA A 156 -41.23 -0.51 5.89
N SER A 157 -40.96 0.21 4.79
CA SER A 157 -39.89 1.22 4.71
C SER A 157 -40.13 2.40 5.65
N GLY A 158 -41.40 2.77 5.86
CA GLY A 158 -41.81 3.85 6.76
C GLY A 158 -41.32 3.68 8.20
N ARG A 159 -41.24 2.44 8.72
CA ARG A 159 -40.74 2.18 10.07
C ARG A 159 -39.25 2.51 10.22
N VAL A 160 -38.43 2.06 9.26
CA VAL A 160 -36.99 2.32 9.27
C VAL A 160 -36.71 3.81 9.09
N PHE A 161 -37.42 4.48 8.18
CA PHE A 161 -37.29 5.93 8.01
C PHE A 161 -37.81 6.73 9.21
N ALA A 162 -38.86 6.26 9.90
CA ALA A 162 -39.33 6.87 11.13
C ALA A 162 -38.28 6.77 12.25
N GLN A 163 -37.68 5.58 12.43
CA GLN A 163 -36.57 5.39 13.38
C GLN A 163 -35.36 6.24 12.99
N ALA A 164 -34.98 6.26 11.71
CA ALA A 164 -33.89 7.08 11.19
C ALA A 164 -34.12 8.57 11.49
N ARG A 165 -35.35 9.07 11.31
CA ARG A 165 -35.74 10.46 11.62
C ARG A 165 -35.67 10.76 13.11
N GLN A 166 -36.04 9.79 13.96
CA GLN A 166 -35.95 9.94 15.40
C GLN A 166 -34.48 10.04 15.85
N VAL A 167 -33.62 9.12 15.40
CA VAL A 167 -32.20 9.11 15.79
C VAL A 167 -31.41 10.26 15.16
N ALA A 168 -31.83 10.77 13.99
CA ALA A 168 -31.17 11.90 13.32
C ALA A 168 -31.05 13.14 14.22
N ARG A 169 -32.01 13.36 15.11
CA ARG A 169 -32.05 14.50 16.06
C ARG A 169 -31.05 14.40 17.22
N SER A 170 -30.34 13.28 17.34
CA SER A 170 -29.38 13.02 18.42
C SER A 170 -28.05 12.52 17.85
N ASP A 171 -26.98 12.57 18.64
CA ASP A 171 -25.65 12.05 18.26
C ASP A 171 -25.41 10.62 18.76
N VAL A 172 -26.48 9.86 19.01
CA VAL A 172 -26.37 8.43 19.35
C VAL A 172 -25.64 7.68 18.24
N LYS A 173 -24.86 6.67 18.64
CA LYS A 173 -24.24 5.73 17.70
C LYS A 173 -25.36 4.91 17.04
N VAL A 174 -25.21 4.66 15.74
CA VAL A 174 -26.22 3.97 14.94
C VAL A 174 -25.57 2.80 14.24
N LEU A 175 -26.15 1.61 14.43
CA LEU A 175 -25.82 0.41 13.67
C LEU A 175 -26.97 0.07 12.71
N LEU A 176 -26.68 0.09 11.41
CA LEU A 176 -27.61 -0.30 10.34
C LEU A 176 -27.36 -1.75 9.95
N GLN A 177 -28.31 -2.62 10.26
CA GLN A 177 -28.24 -4.04 9.92
C GLN A 177 -29.17 -4.37 8.76
N GLY A 178 -28.68 -5.18 7.82
CA GLY A 178 -29.46 -5.66 6.69
C GLY A 178 -28.55 -6.21 5.59
N GLU A 179 -29.14 -6.92 4.63
CA GLU A 179 -28.41 -7.55 3.54
C GLU A 179 -27.63 -6.55 2.67
N THR A 180 -26.67 -7.04 1.89
CA THR A 180 -25.92 -6.22 0.94
C THR A 180 -26.88 -5.66 -0.13
N GLY A 181 -26.76 -4.38 -0.46
CA GLY A 181 -27.55 -3.75 -1.52
C GLY A 181 -28.94 -3.22 -1.12
N VAL A 182 -29.39 -3.38 0.13
CA VAL A 182 -30.71 -2.89 0.60
C VAL A 182 -30.79 -1.37 0.84
N GLY A 183 -29.76 -0.62 0.48
CA GLY A 183 -29.75 0.85 0.61
C GLY A 183 -29.32 1.39 1.98
N LYS A 184 -28.52 0.65 2.77
CA LYS A 184 -27.98 1.13 4.06
C LYS A 184 -27.27 2.49 3.95
N THR A 185 -26.54 2.71 2.87
CA THR A 185 -25.88 3.99 2.58
C THR A 185 -26.86 5.15 2.43
N LEU A 186 -28.02 4.93 1.82
CA LEU A 186 -29.06 5.95 1.67
C LEU A 186 -29.66 6.31 3.04
N ILE A 187 -29.87 5.33 3.91
CA ILE A 187 -30.35 5.57 5.27
C ILE A 187 -29.31 6.37 6.09
N ALA A 188 -28.02 6.02 5.99
CA ALA A 188 -26.96 6.76 6.67
C ALA A 188 -26.88 8.23 6.21
N GLN A 189 -26.98 8.47 4.90
CA GLN A 189 -27.05 9.80 4.33
C GLN A 189 -28.29 10.56 4.81
N TYR A 190 -29.46 9.90 4.82
CA TYR A 190 -30.69 10.49 5.34
C TYR A 190 -30.55 10.93 6.80
N ILE A 191 -29.99 10.06 7.65
CA ILE A 191 -29.75 10.37 9.07
C ILE A 191 -28.85 11.61 9.21
N HIS A 192 -27.77 11.69 8.43
CA HIS A 192 -26.88 12.85 8.43
C HIS A 192 -27.59 14.13 7.99
N THR A 193 -28.28 14.09 6.85
CA THR A 193 -28.97 15.26 6.28
C THR A 193 -30.14 15.74 7.14
N ALA A 194 -30.77 14.84 7.90
CA ALA A 194 -31.82 15.16 8.86
C ALA A 194 -31.29 15.55 10.26
N SER A 195 -29.97 15.62 10.45
CA SER A 195 -29.34 15.93 11.74
C SER A 195 -28.92 17.39 11.88
N ALA A 196 -28.54 17.79 13.10
CA ALA A 196 -27.92 19.08 13.36
C ALA A 196 -26.58 19.28 12.61
N ARG A 197 -25.95 18.19 12.13
CA ARG A 197 -24.68 18.19 11.40
C ARG A 197 -24.85 18.17 9.87
N ALA A 198 -26.05 18.42 9.34
CA ALA A 198 -26.35 18.30 7.90
C ALA A 198 -25.53 19.22 6.98
N GLN A 199 -24.96 20.31 7.52
CA GLN A 199 -24.07 21.21 6.78
C GLN A 199 -22.58 20.86 6.92
N GLN A 200 -22.25 19.89 7.76
CA GLN A 200 -20.90 19.43 8.03
C GLN A 200 -20.52 18.26 7.11
N PRO A 201 -19.24 17.85 7.06
CA PRO A 201 -18.83 16.74 6.19
C PRO A 201 -19.53 15.43 6.54
N PHE A 202 -19.96 14.70 5.50
CA PHE A 202 -20.33 13.29 5.58
C PHE A 202 -19.29 12.48 4.84
N LEU A 203 -18.48 11.70 5.56
CA LEU A 203 -17.43 10.89 4.97
C LEU A 203 -17.71 9.41 5.17
N ALA A 204 -17.73 8.67 4.08
CA ALA A 204 -17.99 7.23 4.08
C ALA A 204 -16.73 6.42 3.80
N LEU A 205 -16.60 5.27 4.47
CA LEU A 205 -15.56 4.28 4.24
C LEU A 205 -16.21 2.89 4.21
N ASN A 206 -15.98 2.14 3.13
CA ASN A 206 -16.32 0.73 3.08
C ASN A 206 -15.15 -0.09 3.61
N CYS A 207 -15.35 -0.74 4.75
CA CYS A 207 -14.33 -1.48 5.48
C CYS A 207 -13.95 -2.80 4.79
N GLY A 208 -14.84 -3.39 3.99
CA GLY A 208 -14.54 -4.62 3.24
C GLY A 208 -13.80 -4.39 1.92
N ALA A 209 -13.70 -3.15 1.44
CA ALA A 209 -13.14 -2.84 0.12
C ALA A 209 -11.62 -2.60 0.09
N LEU A 210 -10.95 -2.55 1.26
CA LEU A 210 -9.54 -2.21 1.37
C LEU A 210 -8.74 -3.31 2.10
N PRO A 211 -7.47 -3.52 1.73
CA PRO A 211 -6.52 -4.29 2.54
C PRO A 211 -6.40 -3.75 3.97
N GLU A 212 -6.18 -4.64 4.95
CA GLU A 212 -6.20 -4.32 6.38
C GLU A 212 -5.33 -3.11 6.78
N HIS A 213 -4.09 -3.06 6.29
CA HIS A 213 -3.13 -2.00 6.58
C HIS A 213 -3.54 -0.64 5.99
N LEU A 214 -4.33 -0.63 4.90
CA LEU A 214 -4.84 0.59 4.30
C LEU A 214 -6.08 1.11 5.02
N ILE A 215 -6.92 0.23 5.59
CA ILE A 215 -8.09 0.63 6.39
C ILE A 215 -7.65 1.48 7.58
N GLU A 216 -6.64 1.02 8.31
CA GLU A 216 -6.13 1.72 9.48
C GLU A 216 -5.59 3.11 9.13
N ALA A 217 -4.77 3.18 8.07
CA ALA A 217 -4.20 4.42 7.57
C ALA A 217 -5.25 5.38 6.97
N GLU A 218 -6.36 4.88 6.42
CA GLU A 218 -7.47 5.71 5.97
C GLU A 218 -8.28 6.27 7.14
N LEU A 219 -8.61 5.43 8.13
CA LEU A 219 -9.47 5.83 9.24
C LEU A 219 -8.75 6.81 10.20
N PHE A 220 -7.52 6.48 10.60
CA PHE A 220 -6.74 7.23 11.58
C PHE A 220 -5.66 8.13 10.98
N GLY A 221 -5.33 7.96 9.70
CA GLY A 221 -4.18 8.67 9.12
C GLY A 221 -2.85 8.13 9.63
N TYR A 222 -1.76 8.72 9.17
CA TYR A 222 -0.40 8.34 9.56
C TYR A 222 0.55 9.54 9.57
N VAL A 223 1.58 9.46 10.42
CA VAL A 223 2.68 10.44 10.44
C VAL A 223 3.77 10.07 9.44
N PRO A 224 4.62 11.02 8.99
CA PRO A 224 5.74 10.71 8.12
C PRO A 224 6.60 9.56 8.66
N GLY A 225 6.95 8.58 7.80
CA GLY A 225 7.81 7.46 8.19
C GLY A 225 7.14 6.38 9.04
N ALA A 226 5.81 6.39 9.21
CA ALA A 226 5.09 5.40 10.03
C ALA A 226 5.26 3.93 9.57
N PHE A 227 5.48 3.70 8.29
CA PHE A 227 5.71 2.36 7.71
C PHE A 227 6.51 2.48 6.39
N THR A 228 7.02 1.36 5.88
CA THR A 228 7.70 1.31 4.57
C THR A 228 6.71 1.69 3.46
N GLY A 229 6.87 2.86 2.86
CA GLY A 229 5.94 3.42 1.86
C GLY A 229 5.10 4.59 2.37
N ALA A 230 5.21 4.96 3.65
CA ALA A 230 4.55 6.15 4.18
C ALA A 230 5.12 7.42 3.53
N GLY A 231 4.25 8.21 2.91
CA GLY A 231 4.65 9.45 2.27
C GLY A 231 5.34 10.42 3.24
N SER A 232 6.32 11.16 2.75
CA SER A 232 7.14 12.09 3.54
C SER A 232 6.38 13.21 4.25
N LYS A 233 5.11 13.45 3.87
CA LYS A 233 4.23 14.45 4.48
C LYS A 233 3.18 13.88 5.44
N GLY A 234 3.14 12.56 5.62
CA GLY A 234 2.07 11.92 6.37
C GLY A 234 0.71 12.05 5.66
N LYS A 235 -0.37 11.71 6.37
CA LYS A 235 -1.74 11.76 5.85
C LYS A 235 -2.74 11.94 6.99
N ARG A 236 -3.67 12.89 6.81
CA ARG A 236 -4.83 13.07 7.72
C ARG A 236 -5.83 11.92 7.52
N GLY A 237 -6.31 11.36 8.63
CA GLY A 237 -7.30 10.29 8.64
C GLY A 237 -8.72 10.79 8.40
N LEU A 238 -9.62 9.87 8.06
CA LEU A 238 -11.04 10.12 7.84
C LEU A 238 -11.71 10.77 9.05
N LEU A 239 -11.38 10.29 10.25
CA LEU A 239 -11.90 10.85 11.51
C LEU A 239 -11.55 12.33 11.63
N GLU A 240 -10.31 12.70 11.32
CA GLU A 240 -9.84 14.09 11.39
C GLU A 240 -10.50 14.97 10.31
N LEU A 241 -10.71 14.43 9.11
CA LEU A 241 -11.35 15.13 8.01
C LEU A 241 -12.87 15.30 8.24
N ALA A 242 -13.48 14.41 9.01
CA ALA A 242 -14.90 14.46 9.35
C ALA A 242 -15.20 15.20 10.65
N HIS A 243 -14.22 15.90 11.25
CA HIS A 243 -14.43 16.66 12.48
C HIS A 243 -15.66 17.59 12.38
N GLN A 244 -16.50 17.60 13.42
CA GLN A 244 -17.85 18.21 13.51
C GLN A 244 -18.93 17.58 12.61
N GLY A 245 -18.55 16.66 11.73
CA GLY A 245 -19.42 15.99 10.78
C GLY A 245 -19.83 14.58 11.20
N THR A 246 -19.99 13.72 10.20
CA THR A 246 -20.41 12.32 10.35
C THR A 246 -19.50 11.39 9.57
N VAL A 247 -19.08 10.31 10.23
CA VAL A 247 -18.37 9.21 9.60
C VAL A 247 -19.32 8.03 9.44
N PHE A 248 -19.43 7.52 8.21
CA PHE A 248 -20.16 6.30 7.90
C PHE A 248 -19.17 5.15 7.63
N LEU A 249 -19.23 4.11 8.45
CA LEU A 249 -18.43 2.89 8.29
C LEU A 249 -19.32 1.76 7.76
N ASP A 250 -19.22 1.51 6.46
CA ASP A 250 -19.95 0.42 5.81
C ASP A 250 -19.16 -0.88 5.94
N GLU A 251 -19.88 -1.99 6.10
CA GLU A 251 -19.33 -3.31 6.39
C GLU A 251 -18.39 -3.35 7.61
N VAL A 252 -18.80 -2.73 8.72
CA VAL A 252 -18.02 -2.68 9.97
C VAL A 252 -17.63 -4.07 10.50
N GLY A 253 -18.43 -5.11 10.20
CA GLY A 253 -18.16 -6.49 10.55
C GLY A 253 -16.93 -7.12 9.85
N ASP A 254 -16.39 -6.46 8.83
CA ASP A 254 -15.17 -6.84 8.12
C ASP A 254 -13.92 -6.10 8.63
N LEU A 255 -14.06 -5.25 9.67
CA LEU A 255 -12.90 -4.58 10.26
C LEU A 255 -11.93 -5.59 10.89
N PRO A 256 -10.61 -5.47 10.64
CA PRO A 256 -9.61 -6.25 11.36
C PRO A 256 -9.67 -6.00 12.87
N LEU A 257 -9.41 -7.03 13.69
CA LEU A 257 -9.47 -6.93 15.16
C LEU A 257 -8.62 -5.78 15.72
N ALA A 258 -7.43 -5.55 15.16
CA ALA A 258 -6.55 -4.46 15.57
C ALA A 258 -7.18 -3.08 15.35
N VAL A 259 -7.90 -2.90 14.23
CA VAL A 259 -8.63 -1.67 13.91
C VAL A 259 -9.84 -1.52 14.82
N GLN A 260 -10.54 -2.62 15.15
CA GLN A 260 -11.66 -2.60 16.10
C GLN A 260 -11.24 -2.06 17.47
N VAL A 261 -10.04 -2.40 17.98
CA VAL A 261 -9.52 -1.85 19.23
C VAL A 261 -9.38 -0.33 19.17
N LYS A 262 -8.83 0.18 18.07
CA LYS A 262 -8.64 1.63 17.91
C LYS A 262 -9.96 2.35 17.72
N LEU A 263 -10.88 1.76 16.94
CA LEU A 263 -12.21 2.32 16.74
C LEU A 263 -13.00 2.41 18.04
N LEU A 264 -12.93 1.38 18.89
CA LEU A 264 -13.54 1.41 20.22
C LEU A 264 -13.03 2.60 21.05
N LYS A 265 -11.71 2.83 21.08
CA LYS A 265 -11.14 4.00 21.78
C LYS A 265 -11.69 5.33 21.26
N VAL A 266 -11.90 5.46 19.96
CA VAL A 266 -12.51 6.68 19.39
C VAL A 266 -13.97 6.82 19.80
N ILE A 267 -14.72 5.71 19.81
CA ILE A 267 -16.12 5.70 20.22
C ILE A 267 -16.27 6.11 21.68
N GLU A 268 -15.35 5.66 22.56
CA GLU A 268 -15.43 5.91 24.00
C GLU A 268 -14.81 7.25 24.41
N GLU A 269 -13.70 7.64 23.80
CA GLU A 269 -12.87 8.76 24.27
C GLU A 269 -12.87 9.96 23.33
N SER A 270 -13.51 9.88 22.15
CA SER A 270 -13.51 10.93 21.13
C SER A 270 -12.10 11.41 20.76
N ARG A 271 -11.11 10.51 20.83
CA ARG A 271 -9.71 10.79 20.51
C ARG A 271 -9.02 9.57 19.95
N PHE A 272 -7.96 9.79 19.18
CA PHE A 272 -7.17 8.73 18.59
C PHE A 272 -5.71 9.15 18.40
N ILE A 273 -4.83 8.17 18.17
CA ILE A 273 -3.43 8.40 17.79
C ILE A 273 -3.25 7.92 16.34
N PRO A 274 -2.74 8.77 15.42
CA PRO A 274 -2.45 8.35 14.05
C PRO A 274 -1.44 7.20 14.01
N VAL A 275 -1.42 6.43 12.92
CA VAL A 275 -0.45 5.35 12.75
C VAL A 275 0.98 5.90 12.78
N GLY A 276 1.84 5.30 13.61
CA GLY A 276 3.22 5.74 13.85
C GLY A 276 3.36 7.02 14.68
N GLY A 277 2.25 7.66 15.07
CA GLY A 277 2.26 8.89 15.87
C GLY A 277 2.33 8.62 17.38
N LEU A 278 2.65 9.68 18.13
CA LEU A 278 2.64 9.68 19.60
C LEU A 278 1.64 10.69 20.19
N GLU A 279 1.12 11.60 19.37
CA GLU A 279 0.21 12.64 19.79
C GLU A 279 -1.25 12.19 19.69
N LEU A 280 -2.00 12.43 20.75
CA LEU A 280 -3.45 12.27 20.77
C LEU A 280 -4.12 13.41 19.98
N LYS A 281 -5.06 13.03 19.14
CA LYS A 281 -5.94 13.96 18.42
C LYS A 281 -7.36 13.80 18.91
N GLU A 282 -7.96 14.90 19.36
CA GLU A 282 -9.37 14.97 19.70
C GLU A 282 -10.22 15.14 18.43
N VAL A 283 -11.38 14.49 18.41
CA VAL A 283 -12.30 14.52 17.29
C VAL A 283 -13.75 14.48 17.78
N ASP A 284 -14.54 15.45 17.32
CA ASP A 284 -15.99 15.42 17.45
C ASP A 284 -16.60 14.84 16.18
N VAL A 285 -16.93 13.55 16.18
CA VAL A 285 -17.57 12.87 15.04
C VAL A 285 -18.79 12.09 15.47
N ARG A 286 -19.89 12.29 14.74
CA ARG A 286 -20.99 11.34 14.76
C ARG A 286 -20.60 10.09 13.98
N ILE A 287 -20.86 8.91 14.53
CA ILE A 287 -20.52 7.63 13.89
C ILE A 287 -21.80 6.89 13.53
N ILE A 288 -21.93 6.53 12.26
CA ILE A 288 -22.95 5.61 11.75
C ILE A 288 -22.21 4.41 11.19
N THR A 289 -22.64 3.21 11.55
CA THR A 289 -22.05 1.96 11.06
C THR A 289 -23.09 1.13 10.33
N ALA A 290 -22.65 0.29 9.41
CA ALA A 290 -23.51 -0.65 8.71
C ALA A 290 -22.80 -2.00 8.55
N THR A 291 -23.57 -3.08 8.50
CA THR A 291 -23.04 -4.39 8.13
C THR A 291 -24.14 -5.33 7.64
N HIS A 292 -23.76 -6.26 6.76
CA HIS A 292 -24.57 -7.45 6.43
C HIS A 292 -24.28 -8.67 7.32
N HIS A 293 -23.28 -8.60 8.20
CA HIS A 293 -22.92 -9.70 9.09
C HIS A 293 -23.81 -9.76 10.33
N ASP A 294 -24.07 -10.99 10.78
CA ASP A 294 -24.53 -11.27 12.12
C ASP A 294 -23.38 -11.01 13.11
N LEU A 295 -23.38 -9.82 13.73
CA LEU A 295 -22.35 -9.43 14.69
C LEU A 295 -22.32 -10.33 15.93
N PRO A 296 -23.46 -10.71 16.57
CA PRO A 296 -23.47 -11.73 17.62
C PRO A 296 -22.74 -13.02 17.24
N GLN A 297 -22.97 -13.55 16.04
CA GLN A 297 -22.26 -14.74 15.56
C GLN A 297 -20.77 -14.45 15.37
N ARG A 298 -20.40 -13.32 14.75
CA ARG A 298 -18.99 -12.92 14.56
C ARG A 298 -18.26 -12.73 15.89
N VAL A 299 -18.95 -12.29 16.93
CA VAL A 299 -18.42 -12.21 18.30
C VAL A 299 -18.17 -13.61 18.86
N ALA A 300 -19.13 -14.52 18.72
CA ALA A 300 -18.95 -15.92 19.17
C ALA A 300 -17.78 -16.62 18.47
N GLU A 301 -17.52 -16.27 17.21
CA GLU A 301 -16.40 -16.79 16.41
C GLU A 301 -15.07 -16.06 16.64
N GLY A 302 -15.02 -15.05 17.53
CA GLY A 302 -13.81 -14.26 17.81
C GLY A 302 -13.35 -13.34 16.68
N ARG A 303 -14.19 -13.10 15.67
CA ARG A 303 -13.91 -12.21 14.52
C ARG A 303 -14.35 -10.76 14.77
N PHE A 304 -15.17 -10.55 15.79
CA PHE A 304 -15.61 -9.22 16.20
C PHE A 304 -15.55 -9.10 17.73
N ARG A 305 -15.14 -7.95 18.25
CA ARG A 305 -15.05 -7.77 19.70
C ARG A 305 -16.42 -7.50 20.31
N ALA A 306 -16.71 -8.20 21.40
CA ALA A 306 -17.96 -8.02 22.15
C ALA A 306 -18.12 -6.59 22.67
N ASP A 307 -17.05 -5.99 23.19
CA ASP A 307 -17.07 -4.62 23.73
C ASP A 307 -17.43 -3.57 22.67
N LEU A 308 -16.85 -3.67 21.48
CA LEU A 308 -17.22 -2.83 20.33
C LEU A 308 -18.67 -3.05 19.92
N TYR A 309 -19.13 -4.30 19.86
CA TYR A 309 -20.52 -4.62 19.49
C TYR A 309 -21.54 -3.94 20.40
N TYR A 310 -21.34 -3.98 21.72
CA TYR A 310 -22.27 -3.34 22.66
C TYR A 310 -22.22 -1.80 22.65
N ARG A 311 -21.15 -1.21 22.12
CA ARG A 311 -21.00 0.26 22.00
C ARG A 311 -21.59 0.82 20.70
N LEU A 312 -21.70 -0.01 19.66
CA LEU A 312 -22.29 0.33 18.37
C LEU A 312 -23.82 0.26 18.41
#